data_AF-S6A7T5-F1
#
_entry.id   AF-S6A7T5-F1
#
_cell.length_a   1.000
_cell.length_b   1.000
_cell.length_c   1.000
_cell.angle_alpha   90.00
_cell.angle_beta   90.00
_cell.angle_gamma   90.00
#
_symmetry.space_group_name_H-M   'P 1'
#
loop_
_entity.id
_entity.type
_entity.pdbx_description
1 polymer ?
#
loop_
_entity_poly.entity_id
_entity_poly.type
_entity_poly.pdbx_seq_one_letter_code
_entity_poly.pdbx_strand_id
1 'polypeptide(L)' 'MKLYAIKSAQGDFSYCTILQESESGYMIRICMDKAGYQKISENFIDKELFNLCVRTGYIKELAEEASVVA' A
#
# COMPACT_ATOMS: atom_id res chain seq x y z
N MET A 1 3.12 -8.42 -8.85
CA MET A 1 2.18 -7.29 -8.62
C MET A 1 2.79 -6.49 -7.49
N LYS A 2 3.10 -5.20 -7.68
CA LYS A 2 3.83 -4.44 -6.65
C LYS A 2 2.97 -4.24 -5.39
N LEU A 3 3.47 -4.74 -4.26
CA LEU A 3 2.87 -4.59 -2.94
C LEU A 3 3.57 -3.45 -2.20
N TYR A 4 2.80 -2.63 -1.51
CA TYR A 4 3.33 -1.54 -0.71
C TYR A 4 2.81 -1.62 0.72
N ALA A 5 3.67 -1.40 1.70
CA ALA A 5 3.28 -1.23 3.10
C ALA A 5 2.92 0.24 3.36
N ILE A 6 1.81 0.46 4.06
CA ILE A 6 1.41 1.77 4.57
C ILE A 6 1.83 1.83 6.04
N LYS A 7 2.49 2.93 6.43
CA LYS A 7 2.89 3.18 7.81
C LYS A 7 1.65 3.34 8.67
N SER A 8 1.45 2.42 9.60
CA SER A 8 0.35 2.41 10.56
C SER A 8 0.84 2.60 11.99
N ALA A 9 -0.08 2.91 12.91
CA ALA A 9 0.23 2.99 14.34
C ALA A 9 0.54 1.58 14.91
N GLN A 10 1.20 1.54 16.08
CA GLN A 10 1.62 0.27 16.71
C GLN A 10 0.44 -0.71 16.84
N GLY A 11 0.53 -1.85 16.15
CA GLY A 11 -0.44 -2.94 16.20
C GLY A 11 -1.39 -3.03 14.99
N ASP A 12 -1.44 -2.01 14.13
CA ASP A 12 -2.20 -2.05 12.87
C ASP A 12 -1.25 -2.35 11.70
N PHE A 13 -1.67 -3.23 10.78
CA PHE A 13 -0.94 -3.48 9.54
C PHE A 13 -1.81 -3.06 8.37
N SER A 14 -1.28 -2.21 7.50
CA SER A 14 -1.98 -1.77 6.30
C SER A 14 -1.07 -1.89 5.10
N TYR A 15 -1.59 -2.46 4.02
CA TYR A 15 -0.87 -2.61 2.77
C TYR A 15 -1.76 -2.14 1.63
N CYS A 16 -1.12 -1.72 0.55
CA CYS A 16 -1.82 -1.41 -0.69
C CYS A 16 -1.15 -2.02 -1.90
N THR A 17 -1.97 -2.26 -2.91
CA THR A 17 -1.56 -2.79 -4.21
C THR A 17 -2.07 -1.85 -5.29
N ILE A 18 -1.22 -1.53 -6.28
CA ILE A 18 -1.66 -0.78 -7.45
C ILE A 18 -2.44 -1.73 -8.35
N LEU A 19 -3.72 -1.42 -8.58
CA LEU A 19 -4.61 -2.13 -9.49
C LEU A 19 -4.46 -1.60 -10.92
N GLN A 20 -4.33 -0.28 -11.07
CA GLN A 20 -4.23 0.39 -12.35
C GLN A 20 -3.37 1.64 -12.22
N GLU A 21 -2.56 1.90 -13.24
CA GLU A 21 -1.82 3.15 -13.42
C GLU A 21 -2.49 3.98 -14.51
N SER A 22 -2.52 5.29 -14.32
CA SER A 22 -3.02 6.28 -15.27
C SER A 22 -2.12 7.52 -15.25
N GLU A 23 -2.27 8.41 -16.22
CA GLU A 23 -1.45 9.63 -16.29
C GLU A 23 -1.66 10.55 -15.07
N SER A 24 -2.89 10.58 -14.54
CA SER A 24 -3.27 11.37 -13.37
C SER A 24 -2.87 10.74 -12.03
N GLY A 25 -2.66 9.42 -11.96
CA GLY A 25 -2.46 8.73 -10.68
C GLY A 25 -2.62 7.23 -10.73
N TYR A 26 -2.93 6.65 -9.58
CA TYR A 26 -3.00 5.22 -9.36
C TYR A 26 -4.33 4.84 -8.73
N MET A 27 -4.97 3.80 -9.26
CA MET A 27 -6.02 3.09 -8.54
C MET A 27 -5.35 2.09 -7.62
N ILE A 28 -5.48 2.27 -6.30
CA ILE A 28 -4.89 1.39 -5.30
C ILE A 28 -5.98 0.66 -4.52
N ARG A 29 -5.73 -0.60 -4.19
CA ARG A 29 -6.51 -1.35 -3.21
C ARG A 29 -5.79 -1.30 -1.89
N ILE A 30 -6.44 -0.76 -0.87
CA ILE A 30 -5.93 -0.68 0.50
C ILE A 30 -6.58 -1.79 1.32
N CYS A 31 -5.76 -2.59 1.97
CA CYS A 31 -6.18 -3.56 2.96
C CYS A 31 -5.67 -3.10 4.32
N MET A 32 -6.60 -2.81 5.23
CA MET A 32 -6.31 -2.46 6.61
C MET A 32 -6.70 -3.63 7.51
N ASP A 33 -5.76 -4.14 8.28
CA ASP A 33 -6.04 -5.07 9.38
C ASP A 33 -6.04 -4.29 10.69
N LYS A 34 -7.18 -4.32 11.38
CA LYS A 34 -7.36 -3.70 12.68
C LYS A 34 -8.08 -4.65 13.62
N ALA A 35 -7.36 -5.15 14.61
CA ALA A 35 -7.90 -5.99 15.68
C ALA A 35 -8.77 -7.18 15.18
N GLY A 36 -8.34 -7.85 14.10
CA GLY A 36 -9.05 -8.98 13.51
C GLY A 36 -10.17 -8.62 12.53
N TYR A 37 -10.39 -7.32 12.27
CA TYR A 37 -11.25 -6.87 11.18
C TYR A 37 -10.41 -6.41 9.98
N GLN A 38 -10.57 -7.10 8.87
CA GLN A 38 -9.97 -6.72 7.60
C GLN A 38 -10.93 -5.82 6.81
N LYS A 39 -10.48 -4.60 6.51
CA LYS A 39 -11.19 -3.70 5.60
C LYS A 39 -10.43 -3.58 4.28
N ILE A 40 -11.10 -3.95 3.20
CA ILE A 40 -10.60 -3.78 1.84
C ILE A 40 -11.33 -2.60 1.21
N SER A 41 -10.60 -1.68 0.59
CA SER A 41 -11.19 -0.53 -0.09
C SER A 41 -10.35 -0.13 -1.30
N GLU A 42 -11.00 0.19 -2.41
CA GLU A 42 -10.35 0.68 -3.62
C GLU A 42 -10.46 2.19 -3.65
N ASN A 43 -9.32 2.86 -3.85
CA ASN A 43 -9.24 4.31 -3.84
C ASN A 43 -8.31 4.78 -4.95
N PHE A 44 -8.65 5.92 -5.53
CA PHE A 44 -7.75 6.64 -6.42
C PHE A 44 -6.81 7.52 -5.59
N ILE A 45 -5.53 7.53 -5.96
CA ILE A 45 -4.51 8.41 -5.39
C ILE A 45 -3.78 9.12 -6.53
N ASP A 46 -3.69 10.44 -6.45
CA ASP A 46 -2.94 11.24 -7.43
C ASP A 46 -1.47 10.86 -7.44
N LYS A 47 -0.84 10.97 -8.61
CA LYS A 47 0.56 10.59 -8.81
C LYS A 47 1.50 11.35 -7.88
N GLU A 48 1.27 12.64 -7.71
CA GLU A 48 2.07 13.50 -6.82
C GLU A 48 1.95 13.07 -5.35
N LEU A 49 0.72 12.76 -4.90
CA LEU A 49 0.48 12.33 -3.52
C LEU A 49 1.10 10.95 -3.27
N PHE A 50 0.97 10.02 -4.21
CA PHE A 50 1.60 8.70 -4.11
C PHE A 50 3.12 8.83 -4.00
N ASN A 51 3.75 9.63 -4.87
CA ASN A 51 5.19 9.87 -4.84
C ASN A 51 5.64 10.55 -3.54
N LEU A 52 4.85 11.48 -3.02
CA LEU A 52 5.13 12.12 -1.72
C LEU A 52 5.07 11.10 -0.59
N CYS A 53 4.06 10.24 -0.56
CA CYS A 53 3.92 9.17 0.43
C CYS A 53 5.09 8.17 0.36
N VAL A 54 5.55 7.82 -0.84
CA VAL A 54 6.74 6.97 -1.02
C VAL A 54 8.00 7.69 -0.52
N ARG A 55 8.20 8.96 -0.93
CA ARG A 55 9.37 9.75 -0.55
C ARG A 55 9.48 10.01 0.95
N THR A 56 8.36 10.21 1.63
CA THR A 56 8.30 10.41 3.09
C THR A 56 8.38 9.11 3.88
N GLY A 57 8.34 7.96 3.20
CA GLY A 57 8.32 6.63 3.82
C GLY A 57 6.99 6.29 4.49
N TYR A 58 5.91 7.01 4.16
CA TYR A 58 4.55 6.67 4.54
C TYR A 58 4.05 5.45 3.76
N ILE A 59 4.40 5.35 2.47
CA ILE A 59 4.24 4.16 1.65
C ILE A 59 5.64 3.60 1.40
N LYS A 60 5.83 2.30 1.56
CA LYS A 60 7.10 1.62 1.25
C LYS A 60 6.83 0.49 0.28
N GLU A 61 7.55 0.48 -0.84
CA GLU A 61 7.54 -0.66 -1.74
C GLU A 61 8.11 -1.87 -0.99
N LEU A 62 7.30 -2.92 -0.86
CA LEU A 62 7.79 -4.22 -0.45
C LEU A 62 8.30 -4.86 -1.73
N ALA A 63 9.63 -4.90 -1.87
CA ALA A 63 10.24 -5.68 -2.95
C ALA A 63 9.65 -7.10 -2.89
N GLU A 64 9.25 -7.63 -4.04
CA GLU A 64 9.00 -9.07 -4.20
C GLU A 64 10.34 -9.82 -4.00
N GLU A 65 10.86 -9.83 -2.77
CA GLU A 65 11.76 -10.89 -2.33
C GLU A 65 10.88 -12.09 -2.02
N ALA A 66 10.71 -12.90 -3.06
CA ALA A 66 10.13 -14.22 -2.98
C ALA A 66 10.78 -15.01 -1.82
N SER A 67 9.93 -15.69 -1.04
CA SER A 67 10.24 -16.93 -0.34
C SER A 67 11.48 -16.92 0.57
N VAL A 68 11.27 -16.72 1.87
CA VAL A 68 12.05 -17.46 2.86
C VAL A 68 11.09 -18.24 3.74
N VAL A 69 10.84 -19.48 3.30
CA VAL A 69 10.44 -20.58 4.17
C VAL A 69 11.51 -20.71 5.25
N ALA A 70 11.08 -20.76 6.51
CA ALA A 70 11.78 -21.47 7.58
C ALA A 70 10.74 -22.11 8.49
#